data_AF-A0A6J4FSV2-F1
#
_entry.id   AF-A0A6J4FSV2-F1
#
_cell.length_a   1.000
_cell.length_b   1.000
_cell.length_c   1.000
_cell.angle_alpha   90.00
_cell.angle_beta   90.00
_cell.angle_gamma   90.00
#
_symmetry.space_group_name_H-M   'P 1'
#
loop_
_entity.id
_entity.type
_entity.pdbx_description
1 polymer ?
#
loop_
_entity_poly.entity_id
_entity_poly.type
_entity_poly.pdbx_seq_one_letter_code
_entity_poly.pdbx_strand_id
1 'polypeptide(L)'
;MNRRFPVIVLAALGLAACASEPAPMPMPEAPKPKMVSAPGGEWVVVEDYAAEMVAAPRSPYIGQPVDLDSDRAVDPAGRLCKAPAYGEIEAPAGASLGNPSHPKAATDPTPRKTLVVTCGGEPFATYVRMPDGSMLARANGWVLKLAKAEPKMAAPMPAPAPAPAPAPAPAPKATEPTVAEAAVLKSTVVYLASYKTEATAQAGWKRLAKASPVLAKQKPIIREIDLGPKGKWLRLYGMAADEAERETVCKQLGKLVDECGSRIRE
;
A
#
# COMPACT_ATOMS: atom_id res chain seq x y z
N MET A 1 28.00 67.98 2.13
CA MET A 1 28.32 67.84 0.69
C MET A 1 27.17 67.10 0.01
N ASN A 2 26.22 67.84 -0.55
CA ASN A 2 25.06 67.28 -1.26
C ASN A 2 25.36 67.24 -2.77
N ARG A 3 25.41 66.06 -3.37
CA ARG A 3 25.51 65.89 -4.83
C ARG A 3 24.15 65.50 -5.40
N ARG A 4 23.57 66.42 -6.18
CA ARG A 4 22.39 66.20 -7.02
C ARG A 4 22.83 65.53 -8.33
N PHE A 5 22.19 64.44 -8.72
CA PHE A 5 22.36 63.81 -10.03
C PHE A 5 21.22 64.25 -10.97
N PRO A 6 21.50 64.44 -12.27
CA PRO A 6 20.49 64.83 -13.24
C PRO A 6 19.63 63.63 -13.65
N VAL A 7 18.32 63.82 -13.66
CA VAL A 7 17.35 62.87 -14.22
C VAL A 7 17.29 63.11 -15.72
N ILE A 8 17.77 62.14 -16.50
CA ILE A 8 17.62 62.10 -17.96
C ILE A 8 16.32 61.34 -18.26
N VAL A 9 15.33 62.04 -18.81
CA VAL A 9 14.09 61.46 -19.30
C VAL A 9 14.31 61.04 -20.76
N LEU A 10 14.51 59.74 -20.98
CA LEU A 10 14.52 59.14 -22.31
C LEU A 10 13.08 58.80 -22.72
N ALA A 11 12.57 59.50 -23.73
CA ALA A 11 11.30 59.18 -24.37
C ALA A 11 11.48 57.93 -25.26
N ALA A 12 10.97 56.80 -24.80
CA ALA A 12 10.89 55.57 -25.59
C ALA A 12 9.69 55.65 -26.55
N LEU A 13 9.97 55.85 -27.84
CA LEU A 13 9.02 55.64 -28.92
C LEU A 13 8.75 54.13 -29.06
N GLY A 14 7.58 53.69 -28.58
CA GLY A 14 7.11 52.32 -28.71
C GLY A 14 6.67 52.01 -30.14
N LEU A 15 7.47 51.24 -30.87
CA LEU A 15 7.04 50.53 -32.07
C LEU A 15 6.16 49.35 -31.64
N ALA A 16 4.85 49.52 -31.71
CA ALA A 16 3.88 48.44 -31.57
C ALA A 16 3.92 47.56 -32.82
N ALA A 17 4.82 46.57 -32.84
CA ALA A 17 4.77 45.49 -33.81
C ALA A 17 3.63 44.53 -33.40
N CYS A 18 2.57 44.47 -34.19
CA CYS A 18 1.53 43.44 -34.08
C CYS A 18 2.14 42.08 -34.45
N ALA A 19 2.75 41.40 -33.48
CA ALA A 19 3.06 39.99 -33.60
C ALA A 19 1.73 39.23 -33.49
N SER A 20 1.20 38.77 -34.63
CA SER A 20 0.07 37.85 -34.66
C SER A 20 0.45 36.59 -33.87
N GLU A 21 -0.19 36.37 -32.72
CA GLU A 21 -0.05 35.12 -31.98
C GLU A 21 -0.40 33.96 -32.93
N PRO A 22 0.51 32.98 -33.12
CA PRO A 22 0.19 31.80 -33.93
C PRO A 22 -1.03 31.13 -33.31
N ALA A 23 -2.06 30.91 -34.13
CA ALA A 23 -3.26 30.22 -33.69
C ALA A 23 -2.85 28.91 -32.99
N PRO A 24 -3.37 28.63 -31.78
CA PRO A 24 -3.03 27.42 -31.05
C PRO A 24 -3.36 26.24 -31.94
N MET A 25 -2.35 25.47 -32.34
CA MET A 25 -2.59 24.27 -33.12
C MET A 25 -3.49 23.33 -32.31
N PRO A 26 -4.49 22.70 -32.95
CA PRO A 26 -5.37 21.77 -32.25
C PRO A 26 -4.52 20.68 -31.59
N MET A 27 -4.59 20.61 -30.27
CA MET A 27 -3.94 19.55 -29.51
C MET A 27 -4.58 18.22 -29.92
N PRO A 28 -3.80 17.18 -30.20
CA PRO A 28 -4.35 15.86 -30.53
C PRO A 28 -5.28 15.39 -29.40
N GLU A 29 -6.48 14.94 -29.77
CA GLU A 29 -7.46 14.40 -28.81
C GLU A 29 -6.82 13.22 -28.04
N ALA A 30 -6.96 13.21 -26.72
CA ALA A 30 -6.41 12.14 -25.91
C ALA A 30 -7.05 10.80 -26.29
N PRO A 31 -6.28 9.70 -26.41
CA PRO A 31 -6.81 8.41 -26.78
C PRO A 31 -7.84 7.94 -25.73
N LYS A 32 -9.03 7.55 -26.21
CA LYS A 32 -10.10 7.04 -25.33
C LYS A 32 -9.73 5.63 -24.84
N PRO A 33 -9.74 5.37 -23.52
CA PRO A 33 -9.46 4.04 -23.00
C PRO A 33 -10.46 2.99 -23.50
N LYS A 34 -9.94 1.86 -23.99
CA LYS A 34 -10.75 0.67 -24.29
C LYS A 34 -11.01 -0.07 -22.97
N MET A 35 -12.26 -0.32 -22.63
CA MET A 35 -12.60 -1.07 -21.42
C MET A 35 -12.03 -2.49 -21.45
N VAL A 36 -11.46 -2.93 -20.34
CA VAL A 36 -10.84 -4.25 -20.15
C VAL A 36 -11.23 -4.84 -18.80
N SER A 37 -11.07 -6.16 -18.65
CA SER A 37 -11.21 -6.81 -17.35
C SER A 37 -10.07 -6.41 -16.40
N ALA A 38 -10.35 -6.47 -15.10
CA ALA A 38 -9.34 -6.33 -14.06
C ALA A 38 -8.15 -7.30 -14.34
N PRO A 39 -6.90 -6.86 -14.15
CA PRO A 39 -5.75 -7.75 -14.31
C PRO A 39 -5.74 -8.88 -13.28
N GLY A 40 -6.40 -8.65 -12.13
CA GLY A 40 -6.53 -9.58 -11.02
C GLY A 40 -5.21 -9.83 -10.29
N GLY A 41 -5.35 -10.43 -9.11
CA GLY A 41 -4.25 -10.93 -8.31
C GLY A 41 -3.58 -9.87 -7.45
N GLU A 42 -2.77 -10.35 -6.52
CA GLU A 42 -2.06 -9.51 -5.56
C GLU A 42 -0.72 -9.06 -6.15
N TRP A 43 -0.44 -7.78 -6.06
CA TRP A 43 0.79 -7.15 -6.54
C TRP A 43 1.54 -6.56 -5.35
N VAL A 44 2.85 -6.41 -5.49
CA VAL A 44 3.69 -5.80 -4.47
C VAL A 44 4.69 -4.86 -5.12
N VAL A 45 4.91 -3.71 -4.51
CA VAL A 45 5.94 -2.76 -4.93
C VAL A 45 7.32 -3.35 -4.55
N VAL A 46 8.11 -3.70 -5.57
CA VAL A 46 9.41 -4.37 -5.40
C VAL A 46 10.60 -3.44 -5.60
N GLU A 47 10.44 -2.39 -6.39
CA GLU A 47 11.49 -1.40 -6.66
C GLU A 47 10.92 0.01 -6.72
N ASP A 48 11.77 1.00 -6.45
CA ASP A 48 11.45 2.41 -6.45
C ASP A 48 12.50 3.23 -7.19
N TYR A 49 12.02 4.26 -7.88
CA TYR A 49 12.83 5.20 -8.63
C TYR A 49 12.33 6.62 -8.35
N ALA A 50 13.22 7.50 -7.93
CA ALA A 50 12.89 8.91 -7.78
C ALA A 50 12.52 9.49 -9.15
N ALA A 51 11.30 9.99 -9.30
CA ALA A 51 10.83 10.65 -10.52
C ALA A 51 11.29 12.12 -10.59
N GLU A 52 11.60 12.68 -9.43
CA GLU A 52 12.00 14.07 -9.19
C GLU A 52 12.94 14.14 -7.97
N MET A 53 13.39 15.34 -7.60
CA MET A 53 14.19 15.51 -6.38
C MET A 53 13.34 15.22 -5.14
N VAL A 54 13.51 14.02 -4.60
CA VAL A 54 12.88 13.57 -3.35
C VAL A 54 13.91 13.60 -2.22
N ALA A 55 13.46 14.00 -1.02
CA ALA A 55 14.35 14.10 0.15
C ALA A 55 14.74 12.73 0.74
N ALA A 56 13.90 11.71 0.52
CA ALA A 56 14.13 10.38 1.06
C ALA A 56 14.95 9.53 0.08
N PRO A 57 15.94 8.75 0.57
CA PRO A 57 16.75 7.87 -0.29
C PRO A 57 15.98 6.64 -0.79
N ARG A 58 14.81 6.35 -0.18
CA ARG A 58 13.91 5.27 -0.57
C ARG A 58 12.46 5.70 -0.42
N SER A 59 11.64 5.17 -1.31
CA SER A 59 10.19 5.28 -1.28
C SER A 59 9.62 4.60 -0.04
N PRO A 60 8.63 5.21 0.62
CA PRO A 60 7.89 4.55 1.71
C PRO A 60 6.99 3.41 1.20
N TYR A 61 6.88 3.24 -0.13
CA TYR A 61 5.97 2.28 -0.74
C TYR A 61 6.59 0.90 -1.00
N ILE A 62 7.89 0.70 -0.75
CA ILE A 62 8.51 -0.63 -0.95
C ILE A 62 7.84 -1.67 -0.05
N GLY A 63 7.43 -2.79 -0.65
CA GLY A 63 6.70 -3.87 0.02
C GLY A 63 5.20 -3.61 0.16
N GLN A 64 4.69 -2.45 -0.28
CA GLN A 64 3.27 -2.13 -0.21
C GLN A 64 2.48 -3.08 -1.13
N PRO A 65 1.45 -3.78 -0.61
CA PRO A 65 0.54 -4.55 -1.43
C PRO A 65 -0.34 -3.63 -2.26
N VAL A 66 -0.58 -4.04 -3.51
CA VAL A 66 -1.43 -3.40 -4.50
C VAL A 66 -2.42 -4.44 -4.99
N ASP A 67 -3.69 -4.12 -4.85
CA ASP A 67 -4.80 -5.01 -5.21
C ASP A 67 -5.48 -4.45 -6.46
N LEU A 68 -5.76 -5.28 -7.45
CA LEU A 68 -6.36 -4.89 -8.74
C LEU A 68 -7.40 -5.91 -9.19
N ASP A 69 -8.39 -6.14 -8.32
CA ASP A 69 -9.52 -7.03 -8.51
C ASP A 69 -10.73 -6.33 -9.15
N SER A 70 -11.74 -7.10 -9.55
CA SER A 70 -12.91 -6.59 -10.26
C SER A 70 -13.84 -5.73 -9.39
N ASP A 71 -13.88 -5.97 -8.08
CA ASP A 71 -14.72 -5.27 -7.11
C ASP A 71 -13.92 -4.31 -6.21
N ARG A 72 -12.58 -4.33 -6.29
CA ARG A 72 -11.71 -3.53 -5.45
C ARG A 72 -10.38 -3.23 -6.12
N ALA A 73 -9.89 -2.01 -5.95
CA ALA A 73 -8.51 -1.67 -6.27
C ALA A 73 -7.84 -0.92 -5.10
N VAL A 74 -6.58 -1.22 -4.82
CA VAL A 74 -5.74 -0.48 -3.88
C VAL A 74 -4.51 0.03 -4.62
N ASP A 75 -4.28 1.32 -4.63
CA ASP A 75 -3.12 1.90 -5.31
C ASP A 75 -1.83 1.80 -4.48
N PRO A 76 -0.64 2.12 -5.05
CA PRO A 76 0.60 2.07 -4.29
C PRO A 76 0.67 3.05 -3.10
N ALA A 77 -0.20 4.07 -3.05
CA ALA A 77 -0.31 4.98 -1.92
C ALA A 77 -1.27 4.46 -0.83
N GLY A 78 -1.84 3.26 -1.01
CA GLY A 78 -2.79 2.64 -0.09
C GLY A 78 -4.22 3.18 -0.18
N ARG A 79 -4.53 3.99 -1.21
CA ARG A 79 -5.91 4.47 -1.44
C ARG A 79 -6.75 3.30 -1.92
N LEU A 80 -7.99 3.24 -1.45
CA LEU A 80 -8.94 2.17 -1.77
C LEU A 80 -10.03 2.68 -2.73
N CYS A 81 -10.21 1.98 -3.85
CA CYS A 81 -11.38 2.11 -4.71
C CYS A 81 -12.29 0.88 -4.54
N LYS A 82 -13.56 1.12 -4.18
CA LYS A 82 -14.57 0.07 -3.96
C LYS A 82 -15.34 -0.36 -5.21
N ALA A 83 -15.16 0.36 -6.32
CA ALA A 83 -15.85 0.09 -7.58
C ALA A 83 -14.95 0.55 -8.73
N PRO A 84 -13.81 -0.15 -8.94
CA PRO A 84 -12.87 0.23 -9.99
C PRO A 84 -13.43 -0.08 -11.38
N ALA A 85 -13.16 0.79 -12.33
CA ALA A 85 -13.33 0.50 -13.75
C ALA A 85 -11.97 0.56 -14.46
N TYR A 86 -11.71 -0.43 -15.31
CA TYR A 86 -10.42 -0.66 -15.94
C TYR A 86 -10.50 -0.35 -17.44
N GLY A 87 -9.63 0.53 -17.90
CA GLY A 87 -9.41 0.84 -19.31
C GLY A 87 -7.97 0.56 -19.72
N GLU A 88 -7.74 0.32 -20.99
CA GLU A 88 -6.41 0.18 -21.57
C GLU A 88 -6.24 1.21 -22.70
N ILE A 89 -5.10 1.90 -22.69
CA ILE A 89 -4.62 2.74 -23.80
C ILE A 89 -3.25 2.26 -24.22
N GLU A 90 -2.82 2.68 -25.40
CA GLU A 90 -1.46 2.48 -25.88
C GLU A 90 -0.76 3.83 -25.95
N ALA A 91 0.28 4.01 -25.15
CA ALA A 91 1.01 5.28 -25.04
C ALA A 91 2.46 5.01 -24.60
N PRO A 92 3.41 5.91 -24.94
CA PRO A 92 4.75 5.85 -24.36
C PRO A 92 4.70 5.89 -22.82
N ALA A 93 5.57 5.13 -22.16
CA ALA A 93 5.57 5.04 -20.69
C ALA A 93 5.73 6.41 -20.02
N GLY A 94 6.56 7.28 -20.60
CA GLY A 94 6.79 8.63 -20.10
C GLY A 94 5.52 9.48 -20.11
N ALA A 95 4.72 9.40 -21.18
CA ALA A 95 3.45 10.13 -21.25
C ALA A 95 2.48 9.69 -20.15
N SER A 96 2.41 8.39 -19.87
CA SER A 96 1.56 7.82 -18.81
C SER A 96 2.06 8.09 -17.38
N LEU A 97 3.38 8.27 -17.19
CA LEU A 97 4.02 8.39 -15.88
C LEU A 97 4.52 9.81 -15.55
N GLY A 98 4.17 10.81 -16.38
CA GLY A 98 4.58 12.20 -16.16
C GLY A 98 6.07 12.46 -16.43
N ASN A 99 6.61 11.84 -17.48
CA ASN A 99 7.98 11.99 -18.00
C ASN A 99 9.09 11.92 -16.93
N PRO A 100 9.14 10.85 -16.12
CA PRO A 100 10.19 10.69 -15.12
C PRO A 100 11.55 10.47 -15.79
N SER A 101 12.65 10.83 -15.13
CA SER A 101 14.01 10.58 -15.64
C SER A 101 14.45 9.11 -15.48
N HIS A 102 13.83 8.37 -14.56
CA HIS A 102 14.11 6.98 -14.26
C HIS A 102 12.82 6.19 -13.95
N PRO A 103 12.83 4.85 -14.10
CA PRO A 103 13.87 4.04 -14.75
C PRO A 103 13.92 4.26 -16.26
N LYS A 104 14.92 3.70 -16.96
CA LYS A 104 15.01 3.76 -18.44
C LYS A 104 13.74 3.25 -19.13
N ALA A 105 13.09 2.25 -18.52
CA ALA A 105 11.81 1.74 -18.99
C ALA A 105 10.68 2.80 -19.02
N ALA A 106 10.73 3.79 -18.12
CA ALA A 106 9.74 4.86 -18.07
C ALA A 106 10.07 6.02 -19.03
N THR A 107 11.29 6.10 -19.56
CA THR A 107 11.70 7.09 -20.57
C THR A 107 11.68 6.55 -22.00
N ASP A 108 11.44 5.26 -22.17
CA ASP A 108 11.35 4.62 -23.47
C ASP A 108 10.16 5.19 -24.28
N PRO A 109 10.40 5.74 -25.49
CA PRO A 109 9.33 6.30 -26.32
C PRO A 109 8.44 5.22 -26.96
N THR A 110 8.84 3.94 -26.89
CA THR A 110 8.06 2.83 -27.44
C THR A 110 6.70 2.78 -26.77
N PRO A 111 5.59 2.80 -27.52
CA PRO A 111 4.26 2.67 -26.94
C PRO A 111 4.12 1.37 -26.14
N ARG A 112 3.44 1.47 -24.99
CA ARG A 112 3.17 0.37 -24.06
C ARG A 112 1.68 0.34 -23.76
N LYS A 113 1.16 -0.85 -23.49
CA LYS A 113 -0.17 -1.01 -22.89
C LYS A 113 -0.17 -0.37 -21.49
N THR A 114 -1.01 0.63 -21.32
CA THR A 114 -1.20 1.34 -20.06
C THR A 114 -2.60 1.04 -19.55
N LEU A 115 -2.67 0.40 -18.39
CA LEU A 115 -3.90 0.21 -17.65
C LEU A 115 -4.26 1.51 -16.92
N VAL A 116 -5.41 2.06 -17.23
CA VAL A 116 -6.01 3.22 -16.57
C VAL A 116 -7.10 2.71 -15.64
N VAL A 117 -7.00 3.03 -14.37
CA VAL A 117 -8.00 2.69 -13.36
C VAL A 117 -8.74 3.96 -13.00
N THR A 118 -10.07 3.89 -13.03
CA THR A 118 -10.96 4.95 -12.57
C THR A 118 -11.78 4.46 -11.39
N CYS A 119 -12.15 5.37 -10.49
CA CYS A 119 -13.00 5.08 -9.35
C CYS A 119 -14.20 6.02 -9.35
N GLY A 120 -15.40 5.49 -9.60
CA GLY A 120 -16.59 6.33 -9.76
C GLY A 120 -16.49 7.33 -10.91
N GLY A 121 -15.74 6.99 -11.97
CA GLY A 121 -15.49 7.86 -13.12
C GLY A 121 -14.27 8.78 -12.99
N GLU A 122 -13.73 8.96 -11.78
CA GLU A 122 -12.55 9.79 -11.55
C GLU A 122 -11.24 9.01 -11.79
N PRO A 123 -10.17 9.64 -12.29
CA PRO A 123 -8.86 9.02 -12.38
C PRO A 123 -8.38 8.53 -11.00
N PHE A 124 -8.05 7.25 -10.91
CA PHE A 124 -7.59 6.64 -9.66
C PHE A 124 -6.11 6.30 -9.71
N ALA A 125 -5.70 5.49 -10.70
CA ALA A 125 -4.31 5.06 -10.86
C ALA A 125 -3.99 4.72 -12.32
N THR A 126 -2.69 4.71 -12.65
CA THR A 126 -2.19 4.38 -13.98
C THR A 126 -1.02 3.42 -13.86
N TYR A 127 -1.07 2.32 -14.61
CA TYR A 127 -0.07 1.26 -14.58
C TYR A 127 0.41 0.95 -16.01
N VAL A 128 1.70 1.13 -16.25
CA VAL A 128 2.33 0.78 -17.54
C VAL A 128 2.78 -0.68 -17.48
N ARG A 129 2.30 -1.52 -18.39
CA ARG A 129 2.68 -2.94 -18.45
C ARG A 129 4.06 -3.10 -19.06
N MET A 130 4.92 -3.85 -18.38
CA MET A 130 6.26 -4.18 -18.81
C MET A 130 6.31 -5.56 -19.49
N PRO A 131 7.28 -5.82 -20.40
CA PRO A 131 7.40 -7.12 -21.07
C PRO A 131 7.66 -8.30 -20.13
N ASP A 132 8.28 -8.03 -18.97
CA ASP A 132 8.55 -9.04 -17.93
C ASP A 132 7.31 -9.36 -17.08
N GLY A 133 6.14 -8.82 -17.43
CA GLY A 133 4.90 -9.00 -16.69
C GLY A 133 4.74 -8.10 -15.45
N SER A 134 5.76 -7.30 -15.12
CA SER A 134 5.66 -6.28 -14.08
C SER A 134 4.86 -5.06 -14.55
N MET A 135 4.54 -4.16 -13.62
CA MET A 135 3.93 -2.88 -13.94
C MET A 135 4.72 -1.72 -13.35
N LEU A 136 4.75 -0.58 -14.04
CA LEU A 136 5.23 0.68 -13.49
C LEU A 136 4.04 1.56 -13.11
N ALA A 137 4.08 2.17 -11.94
CA ALA A 137 3.09 3.15 -11.51
C ALA A 137 3.77 4.39 -10.96
N ARG A 138 3.08 5.54 -11.02
CA ARG A 138 3.53 6.75 -10.33
C ARG A 138 2.75 6.92 -9.03
N ALA A 139 3.46 7.21 -7.95
CA ALA A 139 2.88 7.66 -6.69
C ALA A 139 3.72 8.80 -6.12
N ASN A 140 3.14 10.00 -6.05
CA ASN A 140 3.86 11.22 -5.66
C ASN A 140 5.12 11.43 -6.52
N GLY A 141 6.28 11.64 -5.89
CA GLY A 141 7.56 11.80 -6.56
C GLY A 141 8.31 10.51 -6.91
N TRP A 142 7.61 9.37 -6.94
CA TRP A 142 8.20 8.07 -7.20
C TRP A 142 7.57 7.38 -8.40
N VAL A 143 8.40 6.73 -9.21
CA VAL A 143 8.02 5.65 -10.11
C VAL A 143 8.30 4.33 -9.39
N LEU A 144 7.31 3.45 -9.35
CA LEU A 144 7.35 2.21 -8.60
C LEU A 144 7.23 1.04 -9.56
N LYS A 145 8.06 0.00 -9.38
CA LYS A 145 7.91 -1.28 -10.07
C LYS A 145 7.10 -2.23 -9.21
N LEU A 146 6.03 -2.77 -9.77
CA LEU A 146 5.14 -3.74 -9.16
C LEU A 146 5.38 -5.10 -9.79
N ALA A 147 5.62 -6.10 -8.97
CA ALA A 147 5.61 -7.50 -9.39
C ALA A 147 4.34 -8.18 -8.90
N LYS A 148 3.89 -9.23 -9.59
CA LYS A 148 2.88 -10.11 -9.00
C LYS A 148 3.49 -10.72 -7.73
N ALA A 149 2.72 -10.70 -6.65
CA ALA A 149 3.08 -11.46 -5.46
C ALA A 149 3.16 -12.93 -5.88
N GLU A 150 4.32 -13.54 -5.69
CA GLU A 150 4.41 -14.99 -5.86
C GLU A 150 3.43 -15.63 -4.88
N PRO A 151 2.65 -16.64 -5.31
CA PRO A 151 1.82 -17.38 -4.39
C PRO A 151 2.76 -17.92 -3.33
N LYS A 152 2.68 -17.36 -2.12
CA LYS A 152 3.43 -17.84 -0.98
C LYS A 152 2.97 -19.27 -0.76
N MET A 153 3.69 -20.25 -1.33
CA MET A 153 3.54 -21.65 -1.00
C MET A 153 3.62 -21.66 0.52
N ALA A 154 2.50 -22.00 1.16
CA ALA A 154 2.45 -22.17 2.59
C ALA A 154 3.62 -23.09 2.94
N ALA A 155 4.58 -22.57 3.72
CA ALA A 155 5.71 -23.38 4.12
C ALA A 155 5.15 -24.66 4.76
N PRO A 156 5.66 -25.85 4.40
CA PRO A 156 5.18 -27.09 4.99
C PRO A 156 5.26 -26.95 6.50
N MET A 157 4.10 -27.11 7.14
CA MET A 157 4.00 -27.10 8.60
C MET A 157 5.02 -28.14 9.12
N PRO A 158 5.91 -27.80 10.07
CA PRO A 158 6.83 -28.77 10.62
C PRO A 158 6.02 -29.97 11.13
N ALA A 159 6.43 -31.17 10.71
CA ALA A 159 5.79 -32.41 11.11
C ALA A 159 5.68 -32.44 12.65
N PRO A 160 4.52 -32.83 13.21
CA PRO A 160 4.36 -32.92 14.65
C PRO A 160 5.44 -33.84 15.23
N ALA A 161 6.12 -33.37 16.27
CA ALA A 161 7.09 -34.17 17.00
C ALA A 161 6.41 -35.46 17.50
N PRO A 162 7.12 -36.61 17.49
CA PRO A 162 6.56 -37.87 17.96
C PRO A 162 6.08 -37.74 19.40
N ALA A 163 4.83 -38.13 19.62
CA ALA A 163 4.19 -38.08 20.92
C ALA A 163 4.94 -38.95 21.94
N PRO A 164 5.15 -38.48 23.19
CA PRO A 164 5.63 -39.34 24.27
C PRO A 164 4.60 -40.45 24.57
N ALA A 165 5.11 -41.63 24.91
CA ALA A 165 4.32 -42.83 25.16
C ALA A 165 3.24 -42.63 26.25
N PRO A 166 2.04 -43.21 26.09
CA PRO A 166 0.89 -42.93 26.95
C PRO A 166 1.03 -43.57 28.35
N ALA A 167 0.70 -42.79 29.38
CA ALA A 167 0.33 -43.30 30.70
C ALA A 167 -1.13 -43.79 30.69
N PRO A 168 -1.50 -44.81 31.49
CA PRO A 168 -2.82 -45.44 31.45
C PRO A 168 -3.95 -44.52 31.92
N ALA A 169 -5.08 -44.62 31.20
CA ALA A 169 -6.26 -43.76 31.28
C ALA A 169 -7.20 -44.09 32.47
N PRO A 170 -8.01 -43.09 32.87
CA PRO A 170 -9.40 -43.34 33.24
C PRO A 170 -10.40 -42.60 32.33
N ALA A 171 -11.31 -43.41 31.78
CA ALA A 171 -12.72 -43.25 31.38
C ALA A 171 -13.32 -41.90 30.84
N PRO A 172 -14.31 -41.99 29.93
CA PRO A 172 -14.62 -40.95 28.96
C PRO A 172 -15.75 -39.99 29.39
N LYS A 173 -15.68 -38.74 28.92
CA LYS A 173 -16.86 -37.90 28.72
C LYS A 173 -16.96 -37.47 27.26
N ALA A 174 -18.19 -37.58 26.78
CA ALA A 174 -18.65 -37.47 25.41
C ALA A 174 -18.41 -36.09 24.75
N THR A 175 -18.05 -36.17 23.46
CA THR A 175 -18.64 -35.52 22.27
C THR A 175 -19.37 -34.19 22.51
N GLU A 176 -19.07 -33.06 21.87
CA GLU A 176 -19.08 -32.68 20.43
C GLU A 176 -18.54 -31.21 20.32
N PRO A 177 -18.56 -30.52 19.15
CA PRO A 177 -18.21 -30.90 17.79
C PRO A 177 -17.11 -29.99 17.21
N THR A 178 -16.56 -30.42 16.08
CA THR A 178 -15.93 -29.57 15.06
C THR A 178 -16.77 -28.34 14.74
N VAL A 179 -16.21 -27.14 14.88
CA VAL A 179 -16.77 -25.91 14.27
C VAL A 179 -15.64 -25.07 13.67
N ALA A 180 -15.80 -24.88 12.35
CA ALA A 180 -15.32 -23.77 11.54
C ALA A 180 -13.85 -23.72 11.10
N GLU A 181 -13.43 -24.77 10.39
CA GLU A 181 -12.65 -24.60 9.16
C GLU A 181 -13.60 -24.11 8.03
N ALA A 182 -14.21 -22.94 8.22
CA ALA A 182 -15.10 -22.26 7.27
C ALA A 182 -15.46 -20.84 7.77
N ALA A 183 -14.44 -20.04 8.12
CA ALA A 183 -14.60 -18.59 8.32
C ALA A 183 -13.31 -17.84 7.94
N VAL A 184 -12.57 -18.33 6.95
CA VAL A 184 -11.39 -17.66 6.40
C VAL A 184 -11.83 -16.77 5.24
N LEU A 185 -12.62 -15.74 5.50
CA LEU A 185 -12.85 -14.70 4.48
C LEU A 185 -12.94 -13.25 5.01
N LYS A 186 -12.92 -12.97 6.33
CA LYS A 186 -13.01 -11.57 6.82
C LYS A 186 -12.26 -11.26 8.12
N SER A 187 -11.56 -12.22 8.74
CA SER A 187 -10.84 -11.93 9.98
C SER A 187 -9.66 -10.98 9.73
N THR A 188 -9.56 -9.96 10.57
CA THR A 188 -8.52 -8.94 10.51
C THR A 188 -7.63 -9.00 11.75
N VAL A 189 -6.36 -8.67 11.58
CA VAL A 189 -5.42 -8.54 12.71
C VAL A 189 -5.49 -7.12 13.25
N VAL A 190 -5.42 -6.97 14.56
CA VAL A 190 -5.42 -5.67 15.23
C VAL A 190 -4.07 -5.47 15.89
N TYR A 191 -3.28 -4.51 15.41
CA TYR A 191 -2.04 -4.12 16.09
C TYR A 191 -2.35 -3.51 17.46
N LEU A 192 -1.70 -4.04 18.50
CA LEU A 192 -1.93 -3.61 19.89
C LEU A 192 -0.72 -2.91 20.49
N ALA A 193 0.50 -3.41 20.31
CA ALA A 193 1.70 -2.79 20.89
C ALA A 193 2.98 -3.41 20.34
N SER A 194 4.12 -2.78 20.62
CA SER A 194 5.46 -3.33 20.37
C SER A 194 6.26 -3.46 21.67
N TYR A 195 6.93 -4.58 21.87
CA TYR A 195 7.70 -4.91 23.06
C TYR A 195 9.13 -5.32 22.69
N LYS A 196 10.07 -5.23 23.64
CA LYS A 196 11.46 -5.69 23.41
C LYS A 196 11.66 -7.17 23.67
N THR A 197 10.79 -7.80 24.47
CA THR A 197 10.96 -9.19 24.90
C THR A 197 9.62 -9.91 24.96
N GLU A 198 9.63 -11.23 24.83
CA GLU A 198 8.39 -12.01 24.84
C GLU A 198 7.69 -11.95 26.19
N ALA A 199 8.46 -11.96 27.29
CA ALA A 199 7.91 -11.82 28.64
C ALA A 199 7.12 -10.51 28.82
N THR A 200 7.61 -9.40 28.28
CA THR A 200 6.91 -8.11 28.35
C THR A 200 5.69 -8.07 27.41
N ALA A 201 5.75 -8.73 26.25
CA ALA A 201 4.61 -8.90 25.37
C ALA A 201 3.48 -9.73 26.01
N GLN A 202 3.82 -10.84 26.68
CA GLN A 202 2.84 -11.68 27.39
C GLN A 202 2.22 -10.95 28.59
N ALA A 203 3.02 -10.18 29.34
CA ALA A 203 2.50 -9.35 30.43
C ALA A 203 1.56 -8.24 29.90
N GLY A 204 1.94 -7.61 28.78
CA GLY A 204 1.10 -6.68 28.04
C GLY A 204 -0.23 -7.30 27.63
N TRP A 205 -0.21 -8.48 27.00
CA TRP A 205 -1.42 -9.21 26.62
C TRP A 205 -2.35 -9.46 27.81
N LYS A 206 -1.83 -9.94 28.94
CA LYS A 206 -2.64 -10.17 30.16
C LYS A 206 -3.33 -8.89 30.64
N ARG A 207 -2.70 -7.72 30.48
CA ARG A 207 -3.31 -6.43 30.83
C ARG A 207 -4.40 -6.05 29.84
N LEU A 208 -4.15 -6.18 28.54
CA LEU A 208 -5.12 -5.85 27.48
C LEU A 208 -6.34 -6.78 27.50
N ALA A 209 -6.11 -8.08 27.71
CA ALA A 209 -7.16 -9.09 27.82
C ALA A 209 -8.10 -8.86 29.02
N LYS A 210 -7.64 -8.21 30.10
CA LYS A 210 -8.53 -7.80 31.20
C LYS A 210 -9.48 -6.66 30.83
N ALA A 211 -9.07 -5.81 29.89
CA ALA A 211 -9.86 -4.67 29.44
C ALA A 211 -10.78 -5.02 28.26
N SER A 212 -10.46 -6.07 27.49
CA SER A 212 -11.25 -6.50 26.34
C SER A 212 -11.73 -7.96 26.47
N PRO A 213 -13.05 -8.20 26.61
CA PRO A 213 -13.62 -9.55 26.61
C PRO A 213 -13.36 -10.32 25.30
N VAL A 214 -13.16 -9.60 24.20
CA VAL A 214 -12.81 -10.20 22.90
C VAL A 214 -11.41 -10.81 22.98
N LEU A 215 -10.42 -10.04 23.45
CA LEU A 215 -9.04 -10.53 23.62
C LEU A 215 -8.92 -11.62 24.69
N ALA A 216 -9.74 -11.58 25.74
CA ALA A 216 -9.73 -12.58 26.82
C ALA A 216 -9.98 -14.02 26.33
N LYS A 217 -10.69 -14.18 25.22
CA LYS A 217 -11.02 -15.49 24.63
C LYS A 217 -9.97 -15.97 23.62
N GLN A 218 -8.90 -15.21 23.42
CA GLN A 218 -7.92 -15.43 22.37
C GLN A 218 -6.52 -15.65 22.92
N LYS A 219 -5.64 -16.19 22.09
CA LYS A 219 -4.20 -16.23 22.34
C LYS A 219 -3.54 -15.02 21.65
N PRO A 220 -2.50 -14.42 22.25
CA PRO A 220 -1.75 -13.34 21.60
C PRO A 220 -1.07 -13.85 20.34
N ILE A 221 -1.04 -13.02 19.30
CA ILE A 221 -0.16 -13.22 18.15
C ILE A 221 1.05 -12.31 18.33
N ILE A 222 2.25 -12.89 18.36
CA ILE A 222 3.50 -12.15 18.53
C ILE A 222 4.36 -12.37 17.29
N ARG A 223 4.85 -11.28 16.67
CA ARG A 223 5.76 -11.33 15.53
C ARG A 223 7.03 -10.55 15.81
N GLU A 224 8.18 -11.15 15.52
CA GLU A 224 9.46 -10.44 15.55
C GLU A 224 9.63 -9.59 14.29
N ILE A 225 10.09 -8.35 14.47
CA ILE A 225 10.46 -7.44 13.39
C ILE A 225 11.78 -6.75 13.73
N ASP A 226 12.66 -6.64 12.73
CA ASP A 226 13.88 -5.86 12.82
C ASP A 226 13.61 -4.43 12.33
N LEU A 227 13.83 -3.44 13.21
CA LEU A 227 13.66 -2.02 12.90
C LEU A 227 15.00 -1.33 12.62
N GLY A 228 16.02 -2.10 12.22
CA GLY A 228 17.35 -1.62 11.84
C GLY A 228 18.07 -0.99 13.04
N PRO A 229 18.40 0.33 13.01
CA PRO A 229 19.08 0.98 14.13
C PRO A 229 18.36 0.88 15.48
N LYS A 230 17.04 0.61 15.47
CA LYS A 230 16.24 0.45 16.69
C LYS A 230 16.25 -0.99 17.23
N GLY A 231 16.89 -1.92 16.54
CA GLY A 231 17.00 -3.33 16.89
C GLY A 231 15.73 -4.13 16.64
N LYS A 232 15.71 -5.35 17.20
CA LYS A 232 14.59 -6.29 17.11
C LYS A 232 13.48 -5.95 18.10
N TRP A 233 12.24 -6.01 17.63
CA TRP A 233 11.03 -5.76 18.40
C TRP A 233 10.01 -6.86 18.17
N LEU A 234 9.14 -7.06 19.15
CA LEU A 234 8.03 -7.99 19.09
C LEU A 234 6.72 -7.21 18.98
N ARG A 235 6.04 -7.31 17.85
CA ARG A 235 4.70 -6.73 17.66
C ARG A 235 3.65 -7.70 18.19
N LEU A 236 2.76 -7.18 19.03
CA LEU A 236 1.64 -7.88 19.64
C LEU A 236 0.36 -7.55 18.88
N TYR A 237 -0.39 -8.58 18.50
CA TYR A 237 -1.65 -8.47 17.78
C TYR A 237 -2.77 -9.27 18.46
N GLY A 238 -4.00 -8.79 18.28
CA GLY A 238 -5.24 -9.53 18.53
C GLY A 238 -5.95 -9.88 17.21
N MET A 239 -6.93 -10.78 17.26
CA MET A 239 -7.79 -11.10 16.11
C MET A 239 -9.15 -10.42 16.29
N ALA A 240 -9.69 -9.91 15.18
CA ALA A 240 -11.07 -9.47 15.08
C ALA A 240 -11.74 -10.16 13.89
N ALA A 241 -13.02 -10.48 14.03
CA ALA A 241 -13.83 -11.11 13.00
C ALA A 241 -14.05 -10.20 11.79
N ASP A 242 -14.09 -8.89 12.03
CA ASP A 242 -14.27 -7.84 11.03
C ASP A 242 -13.82 -6.47 11.56
N GLU A 243 -14.02 -5.44 10.74
CA GLU A 243 -13.68 -4.05 11.04
C GLU A 243 -14.47 -3.47 12.24
N ALA A 244 -15.72 -3.88 12.43
CA ALA A 244 -16.54 -3.38 13.54
C ALA A 244 -16.09 -3.98 14.88
N GLU A 245 -15.70 -5.26 14.90
CA GLU A 245 -15.09 -5.87 16.08
C GLU A 245 -13.71 -5.25 16.36
N ARG A 246 -12.91 -4.93 15.32
CA ARG A 246 -11.64 -4.21 15.47
C ARG A 246 -11.82 -2.86 16.15
N GLU A 247 -12.78 -2.05 15.71
CA GLU A 247 -13.11 -0.79 16.37
C GLU A 247 -13.55 -1.00 17.82
N THR A 248 -14.33 -2.05 18.08
CA THR A 248 -14.80 -2.39 19.43
C THR A 248 -13.65 -2.74 20.35
N VAL A 249 -12.69 -3.55 19.89
CA VAL A 249 -11.46 -3.86 20.62
C VAL A 249 -10.71 -2.56 20.95
N CYS A 250 -10.49 -1.69 19.97
CA CYS A 250 -9.76 -0.45 20.22
C CYS A 250 -10.49 0.52 21.17
N LYS A 251 -11.82 0.61 21.10
CA LYS A 251 -12.63 1.39 22.07
C LYS A 251 -12.51 0.83 23.49
N GLN A 252 -12.50 -0.50 23.65
CA GLN A 252 -12.36 -1.16 24.95
C GLN A 252 -10.97 -0.93 25.56
N LEU A 253 -9.92 -0.92 24.73
CA LEU A 253 -8.56 -0.70 25.20
C LEU A 253 -8.31 0.78 25.54
N GLY A 254 -8.94 1.71 24.83
CA GLY A 254 -8.88 3.14 25.11
C GLY A 254 -7.42 3.62 25.26
N LYS A 255 -7.13 4.28 26.39
CA LYS A 255 -5.79 4.84 26.69
C LYS A 255 -4.72 3.79 27.05
N LEU A 256 -5.04 2.50 27.07
CA LEU A 256 -4.05 1.44 27.30
C LEU A 256 -3.16 1.22 26.07
N VAL A 257 -3.61 1.65 24.90
CA VAL A 257 -2.91 1.49 23.62
C VAL A 257 -3.04 2.78 22.81
N ASP A 258 -1.92 3.47 22.61
CA ASP A 258 -1.90 4.75 21.88
C ASP A 258 -2.14 4.60 20.36
N GLU A 259 -1.73 3.47 19.77
CA GLU A 259 -1.78 3.23 18.30
C GLU A 259 -2.66 2.02 17.93
N CYS A 260 -3.80 1.82 18.61
CA CYS A 260 -4.62 0.62 18.39
C CYS A 260 -5.15 0.55 16.96
N GLY A 261 -4.93 -0.59 16.28
CA GLY A 261 -5.44 -0.83 14.92
C GLY A 261 -4.77 -0.01 13.82
N SER A 262 -3.57 0.53 14.08
CA SER A 262 -2.76 1.23 13.08
C SER A 262 -2.40 0.27 11.93
N ARG A 263 -3.02 0.46 10.76
CA ARG A 263 -2.78 -0.34 9.55
C ARG A 263 -1.35 -0.26 9.00
N ILE A 264 -0.59 0.76 9.38
CA ILE A 264 0.82 0.92 9.01
C ILE A 264 1.72 -0.04 9.85
N ARG A 265 1.17 -0.70 10.87
CA ARG A 265 1.88 -1.58 11.81
C ARG A 265 1.42 -3.05 11.74
N GLU A 266 0.33 -3.32 11.03
CA GLU A 266 -0.19 -4.65 10.69
C GLU A 266 0.76 -5.35 9.70
#